data_AF-A0A660SWH6-F1
#
_entry.id   AF-A0A660SWH6-F1
#
_cell.length_a   1.000
_cell.length_b   1.000
_cell.length_c   1.000
_cell.angle_alpha   90.00
_cell.angle_beta   90.00
_cell.angle_gamma   90.00
#
_symmetry.space_group_name_H-M   'P 1'
#
loop_
_entity.id
_entity.type
_entity.pdbx_description
1 polymer ?
#
loop_
_entity_poly.entity_id
_entity_poly.type
_entity_poly.pdbx_seq_one_letter_code
_entity_poly.pdbx_strand_id
1 'polypeptide(L)'
;GYIDQVLVMTVNPGWGGQSMIMSTLNKVRTLNEMRKAGAGEYKICIDGGFTGYTAQETWDAGVDAAVMGSAFFNAKNPADALRECRPR
;
A
#
# COMPACT_ATOMS: atom_id res chain seq x y z
N GLY A 1 -15.95 0.27 -14.93
CA GLY A 1 -14.96 1.27 -15.40
C GLY A 1 -13.93 0.57 -16.28
N TYR A 2 -12.96 1.30 -16.86
CA TYR A 2 -11.89 0.71 -17.70
C TYR A 2 -10.64 0.28 -16.92
N ILE A 3 -10.52 0.69 -15.66
CA ILE A 3 -9.36 0.42 -14.80
C ILE A 3 -9.81 -0.49 -13.67
N ASP A 4 -9.14 -1.64 -13.53
CA ASP A 4 -9.39 -2.59 -12.44
C ASP A 4 -8.56 -2.27 -11.18
N GLN A 5 -7.38 -1.67 -11.35
CA GLN A 5 -6.47 -1.33 -10.26
C GLN A 5 -5.63 -0.10 -10.57
N VAL A 6 -5.44 0.74 -9.55
CA VAL A 6 -4.49 1.87 -9.55
C VAL A 6 -3.36 1.54 -8.58
N LEU A 7 -2.12 1.52 -9.08
CA LEU A 7 -0.93 1.31 -8.27
C LEU A 7 -0.30 2.65 -7.87
N VAL A 8 -0.13 2.87 -6.57
CA VAL A 8 0.52 4.06 -6.02
C VAL A 8 1.92 3.69 -5.57
N MET A 9 2.93 4.19 -6.28
CA MET A 9 4.30 4.17 -5.77
C MET A 9 4.37 5.05 -4.51
N THR A 10 4.84 4.44 -3.43
CA THR A 10 5.06 5.10 -2.13
C THR A 10 6.54 5.32 -1.83
N VAL A 11 7.40 4.96 -2.78
CA VAL A 11 8.83 5.28 -2.82
C VAL A 11 9.16 5.85 -4.21
N ASN A 12 10.36 6.40 -4.38
CA ASN A 12 10.84 6.68 -5.72
C ASN A 12 11.18 5.36 -6.41
N PRO A 13 10.66 5.09 -7.62
CA PRO A 13 10.93 3.83 -8.30
C PRO A 13 12.42 3.68 -8.63
N GLY A 14 12.92 2.45 -8.57
CA GLY A 14 14.28 2.13 -9.01
C GLY A 14 14.87 0.90 -8.31
N TRP A 15 14.72 0.80 -6.99
CA TRP A 15 15.29 -0.31 -6.21
C TRP A 15 14.48 -0.63 -4.94
N GLY A 16 14.65 -1.86 -4.43
CA GLY A 16 13.99 -2.34 -3.21
C GLY A 16 14.67 -1.89 -1.92
N GLY A 17 13.98 -2.03 -0.78
CA GLY A 17 14.53 -1.70 0.55
C GLY A 17 14.40 -0.23 0.97
N GLN A 18 13.77 0.61 0.14
CA GLN A 18 13.46 1.99 0.49
C GLN A 18 12.31 2.07 1.52
N SER A 19 12.41 3.02 2.44
CA SER A 19 11.33 3.35 3.38
C SER A 19 10.21 4.10 2.68
N MET A 20 8.97 3.83 3.09
CA MET A 20 7.78 4.49 2.57
C MET A 20 7.86 6.02 2.77
N ILE A 21 7.52 6.77 1.73
CA ILE A 21 7.28 8.22 1.78
C ILE A 21 5.83 8.44 2.22
N MET A 22 5.60 8.61 3.52
CA MET A 22 4.26 8.64 4.14
C MET A 22 3.28 9.65 3.51
N SER A 23 3.76 10.76 2.97
CA SER A 23 2.92 11.76 2.28
C SER A 23 2.24 11.20 1.03
N THR A 24 2.75 10.10 0.45
CA THR A 24 2.12 9.42 -0.69
C THR A 24 0.77 8.77 -0.34
N LEU A 25 0.48 8.51 0.93
CA LEU A 25 -0.85 8.08 1.37
C LEU A 25 -1.92 9.15 1.13
N ASN A 26 -1.55 10.42 0.95
CA ASN A 26 -2.51 11.44 0.51
C ASN A 26 -3.05 11.15 -0.90
N LYS A 27 -2.23 10.57 -1.80
CA LYS A 27 -2.69 10.11 -3.12
C LYS A 27 -3.72 9.00 -2.98
N VAL A 28 -3.51 8.07 -2.05
CA VAL A 28 -4.47 6.99 -1.72
C VAL A 28 -5.78 7.58 -1.23
N ARG A 29 -5.74 8.54 -0.29
CA ARG A 29 -6.95 9.19 0.24
C ARG A 29 -7.76 9.87 -0.87
N THR A 30 -7.09 10.63 -1.74
CA THR A 30 -7.73 11.26 -2.91
C THR A 30 -8.36 10.22 -3.86
N LEU A 31 -7.65 9.13 -4.18
CA LEU A 31 -8.21 8.05 -5.00
C LEU A 31 -9.44 7.41 -4.33
N ASN A 32 -9.39 7.20 -3.01
CA ASN A 32 -10.51 6.62 -2.27
C ASN A 32 -11.73 7.56 -2.25
N GLU A 33 -11.52 8.88 -2.11
CA GLU A 33 -12.57 9.89 -2.23
C GLU A 33 -13.18 9.92 -3.64
N MET A 34 -12.34 9.91 -4.68
CA MET A 34 -12.79 9.85 -6.08
C MET A 34 -13.62 8.58 -6.35
N ARG A 35 -13.16 7.43 -5.86
CA ARG A 35 -13.88 6.15 -5.94
C ARG A 35 -15.25 6.24 -5.27
N LYS A 36 -15.31 6.80 -4.05
CA LYS A 36 -16.57 7.03 -3.31
C LYS A 36 -17.52 8.02 -4.03
N ALA A 37 -16.96 8.96 -4.80
CA ALA A 37 -17.72 9.90 -5.62
C ALA A 37 -18.18 9.32 -6.98
N GLY A 38 -17.93 8.03 -7.25
CA GLY A 38 -18.40 7.36 -8.46
C GLY A 38 -17.42 7.39 -9.64
N ALA A 39 -16.14 7.71 -9.41
CA ALA A 39 -15.11 7.71 -10.47
C ALA A 39 -14.72 6.30 -10.98
N GLY A 40 -15.30 5.23 -10.43
CA GLY A 40 -15.09 3.85 -10.83
C GLY A 40 -15.06 2.88 -9.65
N GLU A 41 -14.76 1.62 -9.95
CA GLU A 41 -14.72 0.51 -8.97
C GLU A 41 -13.31 -0.14 -8.94
N TYR A 42 -12.27 0.65 -9.15
CA TYR A 42 -10.90 0.15 -9.14
C TYR A 42 -10.43 -0.17 -7.71
N LYS A 43 -9.49 -1.11 -7.62
CA LYS A 43 -8.70 -1.35 -6.40
C LYS A 43 -7.57 -0.35 -6.29
N ILE A 44 -7.24 0.08 -5.08
CA ILE A 44 -6.09 0.92 -4.77
C ILE A 44 -5.00 0.02 -4.19
N CYS A 45 -3.88 -0.08 -4.89
CA CYS A 45 -2.72 -0.84 -4.46
C CYS A 45 -1.56 0.10 -4.15
N ILE A 46 -0.75 -0.20 -3.13
CA ILE A 46 0.52 0.51 -2.88
C ILE A 46 1.74 -0.36 -3.19
N ASP A 47 2.81 0.27 -3.66
CA ASP A 47 4.11 -0.38 -3.88
C ASP A 47 5.27 0.43 -3.29
N GLY A 48 6.15 -0.25 -2.56
CA GLY A 48 7.31 0.32 -1.87
C GLY A 48 7.14 0.45 -0.36
N GLY A 49 8.19 0.13 0.40
CA GLY A 49 8.32 0.49 1.82
C GLY A 49 7.24 -0.02 2.80
N PHE A 50 6.35 -0.93 2.38
CA PHE A 50 5.26 -1.45 3.22
C PHE A 50 5.80 -2.44 4.27
N THR A 51 5.51 -2.16 5.54
CA THR A 51 5.94 -2.95 6.71
C THR A 51 4.85 -2.96 7.78
N GLY A 52 5.03 -3.76 8.84
CA GLY A 52 4.13 -3.76 10.00
C GLY A 52 3.99 -2.39 10.69
N TYR A 53 5.02 -1.54 10.60
CA TYR A 53 4.99 -0.19 11.16
C TYR A 53 4.07 0.76 10.40
N THR A 54 3.98 0.61 9.07
CA THR A 54 3.16 1.48 8.21
C THR A 54 1.79 0.88 7.93
N ALA A 55 1.52 -0.34 8.42
CA ALA A 55 0.35 -1.12 8.04
C ALA A 55 -0.97 -0.42 8.39
N GLN A 56 -1.13 0.03 9.63
CA GLN A 56 -2.36 0.66 10.09
C GLN A 56 -2.70 1.91 9.26
N GLU A 57 -1.74 2.83 9.10
CA GLU A 57 -1.95 4.08 8.37
C GLU A 57 -2.23 3.84 6.88
N THR A 58 -1.66 2.77 6.31
CA THR A 58 -1.91 2.33 4.94
C THR A 58 -3.36 1.87 4.77
N TRP A 59 -3.85 1.01 5.67
CA TRP A 59 -5.22 0.52 5.61
C TRP A 59 -6.24 1.64 5.88
N ASP A 60 -5.97 2.50 6.86
CA ASP A 60 -6.81 3.66 7.19
C ASP A 60 -6.92 4.66 6.02
N ALA A 61 -5.90 4.74 5.15
CA ALA A 61 -5.94 5.57 3.94
C ALA A 61 -6.92 5.04 2.87
N GLY A 62 -7.36 3.78 2.96
CA GLY A 62 -8.29 3.16 2.01
C GLY A 62 -7.62 2.31 0.93
N VAL A 63 -6.44 1.75 1.23
CA VAL A 63 -5.75 0.78 0.37
C VAL A 63 -6.50 -0.56 0.37
N ASP A 64 -6.62 -1.20 -0.79
CA ASP A 64 -7.21 -2.54 -0.93
C ASP A 64 -6.13 -3.64 -1.02
N ALA A 65 -4.91 -3.30 -1.45
CA ALA A 65 -3.78 -4.22 -1.56
C ALA A 65 -2.42 -3.52 -1.34
N ALA A 66 -1.43 -4.24 -0.80
CA ALA A 66 -0.09 -3.71 -0.61
C ALA A 66 0.98 -4.72 -1.07
N VAL A 67 1.97 -4.24 -1.81
CA VAL A 67 3.09 -5.07 -2.28
C VAL A 67 4.14 -5.19 -1.16
N MET A 68 4.38 -6.42 -0.71
CA MET A 68 5.47 -6.73 0.23
C MET A 68 6.70 -7.21 -0.52
N GLY A 69 7.80 -6.47 -0.37
CA GLY A 69 9.12 -6.83 -0.90
C GLY A 69 10.07 -7.27 0.21
N SER A 70 11.13 -6.47 0.43
CA SER A 70 12.18 -6.75 1.42
C SER A 70 11.65 -7.04 2.82
N ALA A 71 10.54 -6.41 3.23
CA ALA A 71 9.91 -6.64 4.53
C ALA A 71 9.47 -8.11 4.75
N PHE A 72 9.08 -8.82 3.68
CA PHE A 72 8.71 -10.22 3.74
C PHE A 72 9.91 -11.14 3.51
N PHE A 73 10.67 -10.90 2.44
CA PHE A 73 11.75 -11.80 2.02
C PHE A 73 12.98 -11.76 2.94
N ASN A 74 13.22 -10.65 3.64
CA ASN A 74 14.33 -10.53 4.60
C ASN A 74 13.88 -10.78 6.05
N ALA A 75 12.61 -11.08 6.29
CA ALA A 75 12.13 -11.37 7.64
C ALA A 75 12.72 -12.70 8.14
N LYS A 76 13.09 -12.74 9.43
CA LYS A 76 13.46 -13.99 10.10
C LYS A 76 12.33 -15.03 10.03
N ASN A 77 11.10 -14.55 10.13
CA ASN A 77 9.89 -15.37 9.96
C ASN A 77 8.89 -14.61 9.07
N PRO A 78 8.75 -15.00 7.78
CA PRO A 78 7.82 -14.35 6.86
C PRO A 78 6.35 -14.42 7.30
N ALA A 79 5.96 -15.45 8.06
CA ALA A 79 4.59 -15.56 8.57
C ALA A 79 4.28 -14.49 9.63
N ASP A 80 5.27 -14.12 10.45
CA ASP A 80 5.12 -13.06 11.44
C ASP A 80 5.05 -11.69 10.76
N ALA A 81 5.93 -11.43 9.78
CA ALA A 81 5.89 -10.21 8.98
C ALA A 81 4.54 -10.02 8.27
N LEU A 82 3.98 -11.10 7.71
CA LEU A 82 2.64 -11.07 7.13
C LEU A 82 1.56 -10.75 8.18
N ARG A 83 1.65 -11.34 9.39
CA ARG A 83 0.67 -11.11 10.46
C ARG A 83 0.69 -9.66 10.94
N GLU A 84 1.87 -9.06 11.07
CA GLU A 84 2.04 -7.66 11.45
C GLU A 84 1.44 -6.69 10.42
N CYS A 85 1.42 -7.08 9.15
CA CYS A 85 0.92 -6.24 8.07
C CYS A 85 -0.58 -6.39 7.79
N ARG A 86 -1.26 -7.36 8.41
CA ARG A 86 -2.70 -7.58 8.16
C ARG A 86 -3.55 -6.41 8.70
N PRO A 87 -4.62 -6.02 7.99
CA PRO A 87 -5.62 -5.11 8.54
C PRO A 87 -6.25 -5.75 9.79
N ARG A 88 -6.55 -4.90 10.79
CA ARG A 88 -7.21 -5.29 12.04
C ARG A 88 -8.72 -5.19 11.93
#